data_AF-A0AAJ1IJX4-F1
#
_entry.id   AF-A0AAJ1IJX4-F1
#
_cell.length_a   1.000
_cell.length_b   1.000
_cell.length_c   1.000
_cell.angle_alpha   90.00
_cell.angle_beta   90.00
_cell.angle_gamma   90.00
#
_symmetry.space_group_name_H-M   'P 1'
#
loop_
_entity.id
_entity.type
_entity.pdbx_description
1 polymer ?
#
loop_
_entity_poly.entity_id
_entity_poly.type
_entity_poly.pdbx_seq_one_letter_code
_entity_poly.pdbx_strand_id
1 'polypeptide(L)'
;MKKIAIIVLLVCSTQILEASVQRLVKVSYQTRTGYSDEYAMEVTFLTGQELNKATNSFNYGMFDSYALIRFNANEVAILKFDSTIIGVGSEFDAADFKNAFQIIRERTATQINSQPKRKWKIRY
;
A
#
# COMPACT_ATOMS: atom_id res chain seq x y z
N MET A 1 -39.64 -32.80 -33.39
CA MET A 1 -38.32 -32.96 -32.74
C MET A 1 -37.37 -31.91 -33.30
N LYS A 2 -36.85 -30.99 -32.47
CA LYS A 2 -35.63 -30.20 -32.71
C LYS A 2 -35.25 -29.57 -31.36
N LYS A 3 -34.31 -30.19 -30.65
CA LYS A 3 -33.75 -29.68 -29.40
C LYS A 3 -32.71 -28.62 -29.76
N ILE A 4 -32.96 -27.35 -29.46
CA ILE A 4 -31.95 -26.29 -29.60
C ILE A 4 -31.20 -26.22 -28.26
N ALA A 5 -29.95 -26.64 -28.27
CA ALA A 5 -29.04 -26.47 -27.13
C ALA A 5 -28.51 -25.04 -27.16
N ILE A 6 -28.90 -24.22 -26.19
CA ILE A 6 -28.30 -22.90 -25.95
C ILE A 6 -27.06 -23.14 -25.09
N ILE A 7 -25.89 -22.95 -25.69
CA ILE A 7 -24.62 -22.92 -24.97
C ILE A 7 -24.47 -21.52 -24.37
N VAL A 8 -24.71 -21.39 -23.07
CA VAL A 8 -24.42 -20.18 -22.31
C VAL A 8 -22.92 -20.15 -22.05
N LEU A 9 -22.19 -19.35 -22.82
CA LEU A 9 -20.76 -19.11 -22.63
C LEU A 9 -20.57 -18.19 -21.42
N LEU A 10 -20.35 -18.79 -20.25
CA LEU A 10 -20.04 -18.08 -19.00
C LEU A 10 -18.61 -17.53 -19.12
N VAL A 11 -18.46 -16.29 -19.58
CA VAL A 11 -17.19 -15.56 -19.55
C VAL A 11 -16.89 -15.22 -18.09
N CYS A 12 -16.22 -16.15 -17.41
CA CYS A 12 -15.69 -15.94 -16.06
C CYS A 12 -14.46 -15.04 -16.21
N SER A 13 -14.66 -13.72 -16.15
CA SER A 13 -13.56 -12.77 -16.08
C SER A 13 -12.83 -12.97 -14.76
N THR A 14 -11.75 -13.75 -14.79
CA THR A 14 -10.81 -13.86 -13.68
C THR A 14 -10.15 -12.50 -13.54
N GLN A 15 -10.67 -11.68 -12.63
CA GLN A 15 -9.94 -10.51 -12.17
C GLN A 15 -8.65 -11.04 -11.55
N ILE A 16 -7.53 -10.79 -12.22
CA ILE A 16 -6.21 -10.94 -11.61
C ILE A 16 -6.22 -9.92 -10.47
N LEU A 17 -6.44 -10.39 -9.24
CA LEU A 17 -6.09 -9.60 -8.07
C LEU A 17 -4.58 -9.40 -8.17
N GLU A 18 -4.14 -8.25 -8.65
CA GLU A 18 -2.80 -7.75 -8.35
C GLU A 18 -2.77 -7.60 -6.83
N ALA A 19 -2.20 -8.60 -6.17
CA ALA A 19 -2.31 -8.77 -4.74
C ALA A 19 -1.37 -7.78 -4.04
N SER A 20 -1.82 -6.53 -3.92
CA SER A 20 -1.16 -5.53 -3.09
C SER A 20 -0.99 -6.07 -1.67
N VAL A 21 0.18 -5.90 -1.06
CA VAL A 21 0.46 -6.48 0.25
C VAL A 21 -0.26 -5.70 1.34
N GLN A 22 -1.28 -6.31 1.94
CA GLN A 22 -2.03 -5.72 3.04
C GLN A 22 -1.64 -6.37 4.38
N ARG A 23 -1.36 -5.56 5.40
CA ARG A 23 -1.02 -6.05 6.75
C ARG A 23 -1.66 -5.17 7.82
N LEU A 24 -2.12 -5.82 8.89
CA LEU A 24 -2.49 -5.14 10.13
C LEU A 24 -1.22 -4.76 10.89
N VAL A 25 -0.93 -3.47 10.99
CA VAL A 25 0.27 -2.92 11.64
C VAL A 25 -0.09 -1.80 12.60
N LYS A 26 0.80 -1.48 13.53
CA LYS A 26 0.62 -0.33 14.41
C LYS A 26 1.14 0.93 13.73
N VAL A 27 0.34 2.00 13.76
CA VAL A 27 0.72 3.28 13.19
C VAL A 27 0.55 4.40 14.21
N SER A 28 1.43 5.40 14.15
CA SER A 28 1.30 6.66 14.87
C SER A 28 1.80 7.80 14.00
N TYR A 29 1.26 9.00 14.20
CA TYR A 29 1.67 10.19 13.44
C TYR A 29 2.28 11.26 14.34
N GLN A 30 3.15 12.07 13.77
CA GLN A 30 3.82 13.14 14.50
C GLN A 30 2.86 14.31 14.79
N THR A 31 2.87 14.76 16.03
CA THR A 31 2.18 15.93 16.59
C THR A 31 3.21 16.95 17.08
N ARG A 32 2.76 18.10 17.59
CA ARG A 32 3.65 19.13 18.14
C ARG A 32 4.42 18.67 19.39
N THR A 33 3.89 17.70 20.14
CA THR A 33 4.43 17.24 21.43
C THR A 33 5.08 15.86 21.37
N GLY A 34 5.11 15.21 20.20
CA GLY A 34 5.61 13.84 20.05
C GLY A 34 4.80 13.06 19.04
N TYR A 35 4.77 11.73 19.14
CA TYR A 35 3.88 10.90 18.33
C TYR A 35 2.51 10.76 19.01
N SER A 36 1.47 10.58 18.20
CA SER A 36 0.15 10.16 18.69
C SER A 36 0.21 8.80 19.37
N ASP A 37 -0.88 8.41 20.02
CA ASP A 37 -1.11 7.01 20.36
C ASP A 37 -1.00 6.12 19.12
N GLU A 38 -0.69 4.85 19.35
CA GLU A 38 -0.62 3.85 18.31
C GLU A 38 -1.98 3.21 18.05
N TYR A 39 -2.32 3.05 16.78
CA TYR A 39 -3.54 2.38 16.34
C TYR A 39 -3.20 1.22 15.43
N ALA A 40 -3.88 0.08 15.60
CA ALA A 40 -3.78 -1.04 14.68
C ALA A 40 -4.62 -0.73 13.43
N MET A 41 -3.96 -0.60 12.28
CA MET A 41 -4.59 -0.23 11.01
C MET A 41 -4.20 -1.22 9.93
N GLU A 42 -5.12 -1.52 9.03
CA GLU A 42 -4.79 -2.22 7.79
C GLU A 42 -4.06 -1.26 6.86
N VAL A 43 -2.85 -1.66 6.45
CA VAL A 43 -1.97 -0.85 5.61
C VAL A 43 -1.62 -1.63 4.36
N THR A 44 -1.76 -0.97 3.21
CA THR A 44 -1.34 -1.52 1.91
C THR A 44 0.07 -1.03 1.59
N PHE A 45 0.99 -1.94 1.30
CA PHE A 45 2.36 -1.65 0.87
C PHE A 45 2.49 -1.88 -0.63
N LEU A 46 3.15 -0.95 -1.31
CA LEU A 46 3.29 -0.93 -2.77
C LEU A 46 4.51 -0.14 -3.21
N THR A 47 4.97 -0.36 -4.44
CA THR A 47 6.00 0.45 -5.11
C THR A 47 5.40 1.73 -5.68
N GLY A 48 6.26 2.70 -5.98
CA GLY A 48 5.84 3.89 -6.74
C GLY A 48 5.37 3.57 -8.14
N GLN A 49 5.88 2.49 -8.76
CA GLN A 49 5.40 2.00 -10.04
C GLN A 49 3.93 1.53 -9.95
N GLU A 50 3.60 0.71 -8.94
CA GLU A 50 2.23 0.28 -8.67
C GLU A 50 1.31 1.47 -8.40
N LEU A 51 1.78 2.43 -7.59
CA LEU A 51 0.98 3.61 -7.26
C LEU A 51 0.75 4.54 -8.46
N ASN A 52 1.77 4.73 -9.32
CA ASN A 52 1.65 5.45 -10.59
C ASN A 52 0.63 4.77 -11.51
N LYS A 53 0.69 3.44 -11.64
CA LYS A 53 -0.26 2.65 -12.43
C LYS A 53 -1.68 2.80 -11.89
N ALA A 54 -1.88 2.67 -10.57
CA ALA A 54 -3.19 2.78 -9.93
C ALA A 54 -3.81 4.19 -10.03
N THR A 55 -2.98 5.22 -10.14
CA THR A 55 -3.43 6.63 -10.24
C THR A 55 -3.37 7.19 -11.66
N ASN A 56 -2.95 6.39 -12.64
CA ASN A 56 -2.67 6.83 -14.01
C ASN A 56 -1.80 8.10 -14.06
N SER A 57 -0.70 8.11 -13.29
CA SER A 57 0.18 9.27 -13.12
C SER A 57 1.66 8.89 -13.11
N PHE A 58 2.53 9.89 -13.06
CA PHE A 58 4.00 9.74 -12.88
C PHE A 58 4.50 10.52 -11.65
N ASN A 59 3.62 10.74 -10.66
CA ASN A 59 3.88 11.62 -9.52
C ASN A 59 4.68 10.92 -8.40
N TYR A 60 4.82 9.61 -8.48
CA TYR A 60 5.47 8.79 -7.45
C TYR A 60 6.80 8.25 -7.97
N GLY A 61 7.85 8.25 -7.14
CA GLY A 61 9.17 7.83 -7.57
C GLY A 61 9.18 6.34 -7.86
N MET A 62 9.66 5.94 -9.04
CA MET A 62 9.60 4.56 -9.52
C MET A 62 10.28 3.55 -8.58
N PHE A 63 11.36 3.98 -7.91
CA PHE A 63 12.14 3.18 -6.97
C PHE A 63 11.79 3.45 -5.49
N ASP A 64 10.79 4.29 -5.23
CA ASP A 64 10.31 4.55 -3.88
C ASP A 64 9.29 3.48 -3.47
N SER A 65 9.24 3.19 -2.17
CA SER A 65 8.19 2.35 -1.57
C SER A 65 7.21 3.21 -0.79
N TYR A 66 5.95 2.78 -0.79
CA TYR A 66 4.84 3.50 -0.20
C TYR A 66 4.02 2.60 0.73
N ALA A 67 3.32 3.25 1.65
CA ALA A 67 2.29 2.66 2.49
C ALA A 67 1.01 3.50 2.38
N LEU A 68 -0.13 2.84 2.22
CA LEU A 68 -1.45 3.47 2.17
C LEU A 68 -2.24 3.11 3.42
N ILE A 69 -2.72 4.12 4.12
CA ILE A 69 -3.66 3.96 5.23
C ILE A 69 -5.00 4.50 4.75
N ARG A 70 -5.99 3.62 4.59
CA ARG A 70 -7.34 4.01 4.18
C ARG A 70 -8.20 4.20 5.43
N PHE A 71 -8.71 5.40 5.65
CA PHE A 71 -9.62 5.70 6.77
C PHE A 71 -11.08 5.46 6.39
N ASN A 72 -11.43 5.75 5.13
CA ASN A 72 -12.73 5.48 4.55
C ASN A 72 -12.63 5.43 3.00
N ALA A 73 -13.76 5.34 2.31
CA ALA A 73 -13.78 5.24 0.84
C ALA A 73 -13.09 6.42 0.13
N ASN A 74 -13.15 7.62 0.72
CA ASN A 74 -12.68 8.88 0.10
C ASN A 74 -11.42 9.44 0.78
N GLU A 75 -10.93 8.81 1.85
CA GLU A 75 -9.84 9.34 2.66
C GLU A 75 -8.73 8.30 2.80
N VAL A 76 -7.57 8.64 2.24
CA VAL A 76 -6.35 7.82 2.26
C VAL A 76 -5.15 8.68 2.63
N ALA A 77 -4.30 8.21 3.52
CA ALA A 77 -2.95 8.75 3.68
C ALA A 77 -1.98 8.00 2.78
N ILE A 78 -1.29 8.73 1.90
CA ILE A 78 -0.23 8.19 1.05
C ILE A 78 1.10 8.51 1.72
N LEU A 79 1.76 7.47 2.23
CA LEU A 79 3.00 7.58 2.99
C LEU A 79 4.17 7.10 2.14
N LYS A 80 5.15 7.97 1.89
CA LYS A 80 6.44 7.59 1.30
C LYS A 80 7.41 7.21 2.42
N PHE A 81 8.04 6.04 2.35
CA PHE A 81 9.07 5.68 3.34
C PHE A 81 10.25 6.65 3.28
N ASP A 82 10.76 7.04 4.45
CA ASP A 82 11.89 7.97 4.54
C ASP A 82 13.23 7.32 4.18
N SER A 83 13.29 5.98 4.25
CA SER A 83 14.46 5.18 3.89
C SER A 83 14.12 4.20 2.78
N THR A 84 15.06 3.98 1.87
CA THR A 84 14.93 2.98 0.80
C THR A 84 14.79 1.59 1.40
N ILE A 85 13.81 0.83 0.91
CA ILE A 85 13.69 -0.60 1.20
C ILE A 85 14.44 -1.33 0.08
N ILE A 86 15.52 -2.03 0.45
CA ILE A 86 16.37 -2.73 -0.51
C ILE A 86 15.72 -4.06 -0.88
N GLY A 87 15.83 -4.43 -2.16
CA GLY A 87 15.38 -5.72 -2.67
C GLY A 87 13.94 -5.75 -3.18
N VAL A 88 13.25 -4.61 -3.17
CA VAL A 88 11.89 -4.49 -3.72
C VAL A 88 11.92 -4.55 -5.23
N GLY A 89 11.10 -5.43 -5.80
CA GLY A 89 10.95 -5.61 -7.26
C GLY A 89 10.09 -4.53 -7.92
N SER A 90 9.50 -4.87 -9.07
CA SER A 90 8.53 -4.01 -9.76
C SER A 90 7.20 -3.89 -9.00
N GLU A 91 6.87 -4.91 -8.22
CA GLU A 91 5.70 -5.01 -7.36
C GLU A 91 6.17 -5.29 -5.94
N PHE A 92 5.47 -4.76 -4.95
CA PHE A 92 5.80 -4.97 -3.55
C PHE A 92 5.13 -6.25 -3.06
N ASP A 93 5.92 -7.26 -2.71
CA ASP A 93 5.40 -8.57 -2.33
C ASP A 93 5.55 -8.93 -0.83
N ALA A 94 5.10 -10.13 -0.46
CA ALA A 94 5.15 -10.59 0.92
C ALA A 94 6.59 -10.79 1.44
N ALA A 95 7.53 -11.14 0.57
CA ALA A 95 8.94 -11.28 0.90
C ALA A 95 9.56 -9.89 1.14
N ASP A 96 9.22 -8.90 0.32
CA ASP A 96 9.61 -7.51 0.51
C ASP A 96 9.13 -6.96 1.84
N PHE A 97 7.86 -7.20 2.20
CA PHE A 97 7.34 -6.84 3.51
C PHE A 97 8.15 -7.47 4.64
N LYS A 98 8.41 -8.78 4.54
CA LYS A 98 9.20 -9.50 5.54
C LYS A 98 10.61 -8.92 5.65
N ASN A 99 11.29 -8.68 4.53
CA ASN A 99 12.63 -8.09 4.51
C ASN A 99 12.63 -6.67 5.10
N ALA A 100 11.60 -5.88 4.78
CA ALA A 100 11.44 -4.53 5.28
C ALA A 100 11.30 -4.48 6.81
N PHE A 101 10.57 -5.43 7.41
CA PHE A 101 10.15 -5.36 8.82
C PHE A 101 10.72 -6.44 9.76
N GLN A 102 11.40 -7.47 9.25
CA GLN A 102 11.87 -8.60 10.07
C GLN A 102 12.96 -8.19 11.08
N ILE A 103 13.93 -7.41 10.62
CA ILE A 103 15.03 -6.89 11.46
C ILE A 103 14.64 -5.52 12.03
N ILE A 104 14.12 -4.65 11.17
CA ILE A 104 13.72 -3.29 11.53
C ILE A 104 12.22 -3.29 11.81
N ARG A 105 11.83 -3.37 13.08
CA ARG A 105 10.41 -3.47 13.49
C ARG A 105 9.62 -2.17 13.33
N GLU A 106 10.29 -1.04 13.14
CA GLU A 106 9.69 0.28 12.99
C GLU A 106 10.31 1.04 11.81
N ARG A 107 9.47 1.62 10.95
CA ARG A 107 9.91 2.52 9.87
C ARG A 107 9.19 3.85 9.93
N THR A 108 9.90 4.92 9.57
CA THR A 108 9.30 6.25 9.41
C THR A 108 8.92 6.51 7.96
N ALA A 109 7.83 7.26 7.78
CA ALA A 109 7.33 7.65 6.49
C ALA A 109 6.79 9.08 6.52
N THR A 110 6.76 9.74 5.37
CA THR A 110 6.18 11.07 5.19
C THR A 110 4.90 10.97 4.40
N GLN A 111 3.81 11.52 4.93
CA GLN A 111 2.57 11.70 4.20
C GLN A 111 2.75 12.78 3.13
N ILE A 112 2.57 12.38 1.88
CA ILE A 112 2.84 13.24 0.72
C ILE A 112 1.59 13.88 0.12
N ASN A 113 0.40 13.40 0.48
CA ASN A 113 -0.88 13.95 0.05
C ASN A 113 -1.55 14.86 1.09
N SER A 114 -0.76 15.46 2.00
CA SER A 114 -1.23 16.44 2.98
C SER A 114 -0.39 17.71 2.94
N GLN A 115 -0.99 18.84 3.32
CA GLN A 115 -0.30 20.10 3.56
C GLN A 115 -0.73 20.66 4.94
N PRO A 116 0.20 20.81 5.91
CA PRO A 116 1.61 20.44 5.83
C PRO A 116 1.82 18.93 5.73
N LYS A 117 3.01 18.52 5.26
CA LYS A 117 3.43 17.11 5.27
C LYS A 117 3.53 16.61 6.71
N ARG A 118 3.00 15.41 6.97
CA ARG A 118 2.99 14.79 8.30
C ARG A 118 3.93 13.58 8.33
N LYS A 119 4.70 13.42 9.41
CA LYS A 119 5.53 12.21 9.62
C LYS A 119 4.71 11.12 10.31
N TRP A 120 5.02 9.88 9.97
CA TRP A 120 4.35 8.68 10.45
C TRP A 120 5.40 7.64 10.88
N LYS A 121 5.04 6.82 11.85
CA LYS A 121 5.72 5.59 12.23
C LYS A 121 4.82 4.40 11.93
N ILE A 122 5.41 3.35 11.36
CA ILE A 122 4.75 2.08 11.06
C ILE A 122 5.55 0.98 11.76
N ARG A 123 4.88 0.20 12.60
CA ARG A 123 5.48 -0.83 13.45
C ARG A 123 4.81 -2.20 13.26
N TYR A 124 5.64 -3.24 13.10
CA TYR A 124 5.24 -4.64 12.87
C TYR A 124 5.80 -5.58 13.95
#